data_AF-A0A845RX17-F1
#
_entry.id   AF-A0A845RX17-F1
#
_cell.length_a   1.000
_cell.length_b   1.000
_cell.length_c   1.000
_cell.angle_alpha   90.00
_cell.angle_beta   90.00
_cell.angle_gamma   90.00
#
_symmetry.space_group_name_H-M   'P 1'
#
loop_
_entity.id
_entity.type
_entity.pdbx_description
1 polymer ?
#
loop_
_entity_poly.entity_id
_entity_poly.type
_entity_poly.pdbx_seq_one_letter_code
_entity_poly.pdbx_strand_id
1 'polypeptide(L)' 'NITIGLPFIRISPDHGVGTEIIGKGVANPESFKKAINFFSKYV' A
#
# COMPACT_ATOMS: atom_id res chain seq x y z
N ASN A 1 4.27 -3.90 1.43
CA ASN A 1 4.40 -5.35 1.15
C ASN A 1 4.69 -5.61 -0.31
N ILE A 2 5.65 -6.48 -0.61
CA ILE A 2 6.02 -6.92 -1.96
C ILE A 2 5.77 -8.43 -2.02
N THR A 3 5.12 -8.92 -3.07
CA THR A 3 4.94 -10.36 -3.27
C THR A 3 5.93 -10.87 -4.32
N ILE A 4 6.76 -11.82 -3.91
CA ILE A 4 7.74 -12.49 -4.75
C ILE A 4 7.12 -13.78 -5.30
N GLY A 5 7.41 -14.11 -6.56
CA GLY A 5 7.01 -15.36 -7.20
C GLY A 5 5.77 -15.29 -8.09
N LEU A 6 5.14 -14.12 -8.23
CA LEU A 6 4.07 -13.91 -9.21
C LEU A 6 4.65 -13.58 -10.61
N PRO A 7 3.92 -13.87 -11.69
CA PRO A 7 4.33 -13.52 -13.05
C PRO A 7 4.17 -12.02 -13.37
N PHE A 8 3.85 -11.20 -12.36
CA PHE A 8 3.71 -9.75 -12.45
C PHE A 8 4.12 -9.10 -11.12
N ILE A 9 4.44 -7.80 -11.17
CA ILE A 9 4.81 -7.03 -9.98
C ILE A 9 3.57 -6.78 -9.12
N ARG A 10 3.63 -7.20 -7.85
CA ARG A 10 2.56 -6.95 -6.87
C ARG A 10 3.12 -6.28 -5.63
N ILE A 11 2.64 -5.07 -5.37
CA ILE A 11 3.01 -4.25 -4.22
C ILE A 11 1.72 -3.77 -3.55
N SER A 12 1.69 -3.74 -2.21
CA SER A 12 0.55 -3.23 -1.44
C SER A 12 1.02 -2.40 -0.25
N PRO A 13 0.16 -1.54 0.33
CA PRO A 13 0.39 -1.01 1.67
C PRO A 13 0.50 -2.13 2.71
N ASP A 14 0.97 -1.76 3.90
CA ASP A 14 1.20 -2.63 5.06
C ASP A 14 0.19 -2.37 6.20
N HIS A 15 -1.03 -1.98 5.86
CA HIS A 15 -2.13 -1.84 6.81
C HIS A 15 -3.39 -2.55 6.28
N GLY A 16 -4.31 -2.85 7.19
CA GLY A 16 -5.62 -3.40 6.87
C GLY A 16 -6.64 -2.34 6.46
N VAL A 17 -7.92 -2.71 6.47
CA VAL A 17 -9.05 -1.89 6.01
C VAL A 17 -9.30 -0.66 6.90
N GLY A 18 -9.09 -0.78 8.21
CA GLY A 18 -9.34 0.32 9.15
C GLY A 18 -10.81 0.71 9.27
N THR A 19 -11.71 -0.27 9.40
CA THR A 19 -13.17 -0.06 9.48
C THR A 19 -13.58 0.96 10.55
N GLU A 20 -12.90 0.95 11.70
CA GLU A 20 -13.14 1.85 12.83
C GLU A 20 -12.88 3.34 12.53
N ILE A 21 -12.17 3.65 11.44
CA ILE A 21 -11.72 5.02 11.11
C ILE A 21 -12.22 5.54 9.75
N ILE A 22 -13.13 4.81 9.11
CA ILE A 22 -13.76 5.24 7.85
C ILE A 22 -14.48 6.59 8.07
N GLY A 23 -14.27 7.53 7.14
CA GLY A 23 -14.88 8.85 7.18
C GLY A 23 -14.36 9.80 8.26
N LYS A 24 -13.45 9.35 9.15
CA LYS A 24 -12.91 10.18 10.23
C LYS A 24 -11.74 11.07 9.82
N GLY A 25 -11.15 10.86 8.64
CA GLY A 25 -10.02 11.66 8.15
C GLY A 25 -8.70 11.45 8.90
N VAL A 26 -8.60 10.40 9.73
CA VAL A 26 -7.42 10.12 10.59
C VAL A 26 -6.53 8.98 10.07
N ALA A 27 -6.81 8.44 8.89
CA ALA A 27 -6.00 7.38 8.30
C ALA A 27 -4.59 7.90 7.95
N ASN A 28 -3.55 7.14 8.29
CA ASN A 28 -2.18 7.46 7.91
C ASN A 28 -1.88 6.89 6.50
N PRO A 29 -1.65 7.73 5.47
CA PRO A 29 -1.44 7.28 4.10
C PRO A 29 0.00 6.84 3.79
N GLU A 30 0.93 6.95 4.75
CA GLU A 30 2.37 6.84 4.48
C GLU A 30 2.78 5.49 3.86
N SER A 31 2.20 4.38 4.33
CA SER A 31 2.48 3.06 3.78
C SER A 31 2.01 2.91 2.32
N PHE A 32 0.85 3.49 2.00
CA PHE A 32 0.31 3.49 0.64
C PHE A 32 1.16 4.34 -0.31
N LYS A 33 1.60 5.53 0.12
CA LYS A 33 2.53 6.37 -0.63
C LYS A 33 3.84 5.65 -0.91
N LYS A 34 4.42 4.97 0.08
CA LYS A 34 5.64 4.18 -0.09
C LYS A 34 5.45 3.05 -1.10
N ALA A 35 4.30 2.37 -1.07
CA ALA A 35 3.97 1.32 -2.03
C ALA A 35 3.94 1.85 -3.47
N ILE A 36 3.27 2.99 -3.70
CA ILE A 36 3.22 3.64 -5.02
C ILE A 36 4.60 4.12 -5.45
N ASN A 37 5.32 4.85 -4.59
CA ASN A 37 6.63 5.40 -4.94
C ASN A 37 7.64 4.31 -5.27
N PHE A 38 7.60 3.18 -4.56
CA PHE A 38 8.42 2.03 -4.91
C PHE A 38 7.99 1.48 -6.28
N PHE A 39 6.69 1.25 -6.51
CA PHE A 39 6.19 0.75 -7.78
C PHE A 39 6.64 1.62 -8.96
N SER A 40 6.43 2.93 -8.90
CA SER A 40 6.81 3.88 -9.94
C SER A 40 8.32 4.04 -10.16
N LYS A 41 9.16 3.54 -9.24
CA LYS A 41 10.62 3.56 -9.40
C LYS A 41 11.12 2.37 -10.22
N TYR A 42 10.40 1.25 -10.20
CA TYR A 42 10.83 -0.02 -10.78
C TYR A 42 9.93 -0.51 -11.93
N VAL A 43 8.92 0.28 -12.29
CA VAL A 43 8.03 0.11 -13.45
C VAL A 43 8.00 1.43 -14.21
#